data_AF-A0A2W7AKH7-F1
#
_entry.id   AF-A0A2W7AKH7-F1
#
_cell.length_a   1.000
_cell.length_b   1.000
_cell.length_c   1.000
_cell.angle_alpha   90.00
_cell.angle_beta   90.00
_cell.angle_gamma   90.00
#
_symmetry.space_group_name_H-M   'P 1'
#
loop_
_entity.id
_entity.type
_entity.pdbx_description
1 polymer ?
#
loop_
_entity_poly.entity_id
_entity_poly.type
_entity_poly.pdbx_seq_one_letter_code
_entity_poly.pdbx_strand_id
1 'polypeptide(L)'
;GMRASLILDGAIPGFLRHPLSQASSEVINKCIREEVLEIQKAHQEGLSSNAYLVFIREEESSNLPMTDEFKRGDFIICFSEVYEQVRIQADSNPYIRTLLSALALSKEGILRIQKIHDSVVFIRDDGRIVYPLFPKVGVATAFISDRINEELIKPLLNWYEILSKDKEFERASRLLVSSLHDENDKSRSFLAAWNALEILVNKSFEFYESYFFQEIEKNYLPNVLPQFIDLIRNVTKKSNKENYPWDKHENLFVLRQNCKSIRSEMKGKYNLSFKFALIASSLSWETAEESYKEFMQAKNERDNLAHGKDIVEEGLPVKTVQKLFCKYLQLHLNRLQASRPKELES
;
A
#
# COMPACT_ATOMS: atom_id res chain seq x y z
N GLY A 1 -6.20 20.68 -1.07
CA GLY A 1 -5.01 20.22 -0.32
C GLY A 1 -5.47 19.31 0.78
N MET A 2 -4.98 18.06 0.78
CA MET A 2 -5.54 16.88 1.48
C MET A 2 -4.85 16.65 2.83
N ARG A 3 -5.56 16.06 3.82
CA ARG A 3 -4.96 15.39 4.98
C ARG A 3 -5.78 14.18 5.41
N ALA A 4 -5.10 13.21 6.02
CA ALA A 4 -5.66 12.04 6.66
C ALA A 4 -5.63 12.19 8.20
N SER A 5 -6.49 11.46 8.90
CA SER A 5 -6.54 11.38 10.37
C SER A 5 -6.57 9.91 10.82
N LEU A 6 -5.95 9.64 11.97
CA LEU A 6 -5.75 8.31 12.56
C LEU A 6 -6.19 8.39 14.03
N ILE A 7 -7.12 7.54 14.46
CA ILE A 7 -7.62 7.55 15.85
C ILE A 7 -6.82 6.57 16.67
N LEU A 8 -6.43 7.01 17.87
CA LEU A 8 -5.72 6.19 18.82
C LEU A 8 -6.27 6.23 20.23
N ASP A 9 -6.48 5.02 20.75
CA ASP A 9 -7.21 4.81 21.98
C ASP A 9 -6.37 5.15 23.22
N GLY A 10 -7.06 5.70 24.23
CA GLY A 10 -6.54 6.04 25.55
C GLY A 10 -6.40 7.55 25.82
N ALA A 11 -7.38 8.08 26.55
CA ALA A 11 -7.47 9.42 27.17
C ALA A 11 -8.07 10.55 26.30
N ILE A 12 -9.37 10.79 26.53
CA ILE A 12 -10.19 11.91 26.04
C ILE A 12 -10.27 11.96 24.51
N PRO A 13 -11.47 11.92 23.89
CA PRO A 13 -11.53 11.93 22.43
C PRO A 13 -10.99 13.26 21.89
N GLY A 14 -9.74 13.24 21.45
CA GLY A 14 -9.11 14.31 20.69
C GLY A 14 -9.57 14.17 19.24
N PHE A 15 -10.40 15.12 18.79
CA PHE A 15 -10.89 15.16 17.42
C PHE A 15 -9.84 15.81 16.53
N LEU A 16 -9.29 15.06 15.58
CA LEU A 16 -8.50 15.64 14.51
C LEU A 16 -9.39 15.94 13.32
N ARG A 17 -9.98 17.15 13.33
CA ARG A 17 -10.61 17.81 12.19
C ARG A 17 -9.56 18.40 11.26
N HIS A 18 -9.84 18.48 9.96
CA HIS A 18 -9.00 19.24 9.05
C HIS A 18 -9.42 20.73 8.96
N PRO A 19 -8.50 21.71 8.82
CA PRO A 19 -8.74 23.15 9.06
C PRO A 19 -9.54 23.95 8.02
N LEU A 20 -10.26 23.32 7.08
CA LEU A 20 -10.99 24.03 6.02
C LEU A 20 -12.42 23.52 5.79
N SER A 21 -13.03 22.85 6.76
CA SER A 21 -14.50 22.92 6.84
C SER A 21 -14.84 24.40 7.02
N GLN A 22 -15.52 25.04 6.06
CA GLN A 22 -16.05 26.39 6.31
C GLN A 22 -17.26 26.38 7.25
N ALA A 23 -17.78 25.21 7.60
CA ALA A 23 -18.65 25.06 8.74
C ALA A 23 -18.53 23.63 9.24
N SER A 24 -17.87 23.43 10.37
CA SER A 24 -18.12 22.22 11.13
C SER A 24 -19.40 22.47 11.93
N SER A 25 -20.52 21.86 11.54
CA SER A 25 -21.63 21.80 12.47
C SER A 25 -21.18 20.99 13.69
N GLU A 26 -21.39 21.49 14.91
CA GLU A 26 -21.22 20.73 16.16
C GLU A 26 -21.91 19.36 16.09
N VAL A 27 -22.99 19.29 15.29
CA VAL A 27 -23.77 18.10 14.99
C VAL A 27 -22.92 16.99 14.34
N ILE A 28 -22.03 17.31 13.39
CA ILE A 28 -21.16 16.31 12.72
C ILE A 28 -20.27 15.61 13.74
N ASN A 29 -19.61 16.39 14.58
CA ASN A 29 -18.71 15.85 15.59
C ASN A 29 -19.45 15.04 16.64
N LYS A 30 -20.65 15.46 17.01
CA LYS A 30 -21.50 14.73 17.96
C LYS A 30 -21.89 13.37 17.39
N CYS A 31 -22.32 13.30 16.13
CA CYS A 31 -22.71 12.04 15.53
C CYS A 31 -21.53 11.09 15.34
N ILE A 32 -20.37 11.58 14.89
CA ILE A 32 -19.16 10.76 14.80
C ILE A 32 -18.75 10.22 16.18
N ARG A 33 -18.84 11.07 17.23
CA ARG A 33 -18.59 10.64 18.62
C ARG A 33 -19.48 9.50 19.03
N GLU A 34 -20.78 9.67 18.83
CA GLU A 34 -21.79 8.70 19.24
C GLU A 34 -21.59 7.38 18.47
N GLU A 35 -21.37 7.44 17.16
CA GLU A 35 -21.16 6.25 16.32
C GLU A 35 -19.86 5.51 16.67
N VAL A 36 -18.75 6.22 16.88
CA VAL A 36 -17.49 5.61 17.35
C VAL A 36 -17.67 5.00 18.74
N LEU A 37 -18.39 5.67 19.64
CA LEU A 37 -18.67 5.14 20.97
C LEU A 37 -19.58 3.91 20.93
N GLU A 38 -20.56 3.85 20.04
CA GLU A 38 -21.41 2.66 19.84
C GLU A 38 -20.59 1.49 19.30
N ILE A 39 -19.76 1.75 18.28
CA ILE A 39 -18.80 0.77 17.76
C ILE A 39 -17.89 0.30 18.91
N GLN A 40 -17.31 1.20 19.70
CA GLN A 40 -16.46 0.83 20.83
C GLN A 40 -17.20 0.01 21.88
N LYS A 41 -18.43 0.39 22.26
CA LYS A 41 -19.25 -0.34 23.24
C LYS A 41 -19.63 -1.73 22.76
N ALA A 42 -20.06 -1.87 21.50
CA ALA A 42 -20.34 -3.16 20.88
C ALA A 42 -19.10 -4.08 20.87
N HIS A 43 -17.89 -3.49 20.93
CA HIS A 43 -16.62 -4.22 20.93
C HIS A 43 -15.95 -4.36 22.30
N GLN A 44 -16.45 -3.73 23.38
CA GLN A 44 -15.87 -3.79 24.73
C GLN A 44 -16.14 -5.10 25.49
N GLU A 45 -17.05 -5.95 25.01
CA GLU A 45 -17.33 -7.27 25.61
C GLU A 45 -16.23 -8.33 25.32
N GLY A 46 -15.20 -7.98 24.54
CA GLY A 46 -13.99 -8.78 24.30
C GLY A 46 -12.72 -8.02 24.69
N LEU A 47 -12.01 -8.49 25.72
CA LEU A 47 -10.78 -7.92 26.27
C LEU A 47 -9.62 -7.79 25.24
N SER A 48 -9.39 -6.59 24.69
CA SER A 48 -8.06 -5.94 24.48
C SER A 48 -8.19 -4.63 23.70
N SER A 49 -7.24 -3.70 23.88
CA SER A 49 -7.20 -2.35 23.28
C SER A 49 -7.10 -2.36 21.74
N ASN A 50 -8.15 -1.91 21.05
CA ASN A 50 -8.26 -1.92 19.58
C ASN A 50 -7.98 -0.54 18.95
N ALA A 51 -7.25 -0.46 17.82
CA ALA A 51 -7.09 0.77 17.05
C ALA A 51 -8.06 0.86 15.86
N TYR A 52 -8.72 2.01 15.73
CA TYR A 52 -9.66 2.28 14.65
C TYR A 52 -9.06 3.34 13.71
N LEU A 53 -9.00 3.03 12.42
CA LEU A 53 -8.79 4.07 11.42
C LEU A 53 -10.15 4.60 10.99
N VAL A 54 -10.42 5.87 11.29
CA VAL A 54 -11.63 6.55 10.83
C VAL A 54 -11.25 7.53 9.73
N PHE A 55 -11.73 7.27 8.53
CA PHE A 55 -11.60 8.14 7.38
C PHE A 55 -12.90 8.92 7.19
N ILE A 56 -12.80 10.25 7.16
CA ILE A 56 -13.94 11.14 6.93
C ILE A 56 -13.64 11.97 5.70
N ARG A 57 -14.61 12.03 4.79
CA ARG A 57 -14.58 12.92 3.63
C ARG A 57 -15.85 13.76 3.62
N GLU A 58 -15.67 15.06 3.52
CA GLU A 58 -16.75 16.04 3.37
C GLU A 58 -16.69 16.59 1.94
N GLU A 59 -17.86 16.76 1.32
CA GLU A 59 -18.04 17.32 -0.02
C GLU A 59 -19.36 18.08 -0.06
N GLU A 60 -19.39 19.22 -0.73
CA GLU A 60 -20.65 19.91 -1.05
C GLU A 60 -21.40 19.11 -2.11
N SER A 61 -22.61 18.66 -1.80
CA SER A 61 -23.48 17.97 -2.76
C SER A 61 -24.48 18.96 -3.35
N SER A 62 -24.54 19.03 -4.68
CA SER A 62 -25.32 20.06 -5.38
C SER A 62 -26.79 19.72 -5.62
N ASN A 63 -27.32 18.60 -5.11
CA ASN A 63 -28.75 18.31 -4.87
C ASN A 63 -28.93 16.81 -4.65
N LEU A 64 -29.44 16.41 -3.48
CA LEU A 64 -30.02 15.07 -3.34
C LEU A 64 -31.48 15.10 -3.80
N PRO A 65 -31.88 14.30 -4.81
CA PRO A 65 -33.29 14.03 -5.01
C PRO A 65 -33.79 13.28 -3.78
N MET A 66 -34.54 13.99 -2.93
CA MET A 66 -35.21 13.43 -1.75
C MET A 66 -36.68 13.22 -2.09
N THR A 67 -37.12 11.97 -1.96
CA THR A 67 -38.54 11.63 -2.01
C THR A 67 -38.98 11.12 -0.64
N ASP A 68 -40.22 11.42 -0.27
CA ASP A 68 -40.84 10.95 0.97
C ASP A 68 -40.03 11.31 2.24
N GLU A 69 -39.80 12.62 2.45
CA GLU A 69 -39.13 13.13 3.64
C GLU A 69 -40.00 12.92 4.91
N PHE A 70 -39.46 12.15 5.87
CA PHE A 70 -40.01 12.02 7.21
C PHE A 70 -39.14 12.80 8.20
N LYS A 71 -39.70 13.87 8.78
CA LYS A 71 -39.01 14.71 9.76
C LYS A 71 -39.28 14.20 11.18
N ARG A 72 -38.23 13.93 11.96
CA ARG A 72 -38.31 13.49 13.36
C ARG A 72 -37.23 14.21 14.18
N GLY A 73 -37.66 15.21 14.96
CA GLY A 73 -36.74 16.01 15.78
C GLY A 73 -35.64 16.64 14.92
N ASP A 74 -34.39 16.31 15.22
CA ASP A 74 -33.20 16.89 14.61
C ASP A 74 -32.74 16.19 13.31
N PHE A 75 -33.45 15.14 12.87
CA PHE A 75 -33.10 14.37 11.68
C PHE A 75 -34.27 14.18 10.70
N ILE A 76 -33.91 13.91 9.46
CA ILE A 76 -34.80 13.62 8.34
C ILE A 76 -34.45 12.22 7.84
N ILE A 77 -35.46 11.39 7.67
CA ILE A 77 -35.34 10.10 6.98
C ILE A 77 -35.95 10.29 5.59
N CYS A 78 -35.24 9.95 4.53
CA CYS A 78 -35.78 10.03 3.18
C CYS A 78 -35.44 8.78 2.37
N PHE A 79 -36.23 8.51 1.34
CA PHE A 79 -35.79 7.66 0.25
C PHE A 79 -35.01 8.53 -0.73
N SER A 80 -33.85 8.05 -1.15
CA SER A 80 -33.03 8.73 -2.14
C SER A 80 -32.52 7.72 -3.16
N GLU A 81 -32.18 8.19 -4.34
CA GLU A 81 -31.53 7.36 -5.34
C GLU A 81 -30.18 6.89 -4.78
N VAL A 82 -29.93 5.57 -4.85
CA VAL A 82 -28.71 4.90 -4.40
C VAL A 82 -27.44 5.51 -5.04
N TYR A 83 -27.60 6.25 -6.14
CA TYR A 83 -26.53 6.80 -6.96
C TYR A 83 -25.57 7.71 -6.19
N GLU A 84 -26.06 8.70 -5.41
CA GLU A 84 -25.17 9.66 -4.76
C GLU A 84 -24.33 9.01 -3.65
N GLN A 85 -24.90 8.12 -2.83
CA GLN A 85 -24.09 7.39 -1.84
C GLN A 85 -23.04 6.51 -2.52
N VAL A 86 -23.43 5.76 -3.56
CA VAL A 86 -22.51 4.89 -4.30
C VAL A 86 -21.42 5.70 -5.00
N ARG A 87 -21.75 6.87 -5.56
CA ARG A 87 -20.80 7.81 -6.15
C ARG A 87 -19.81 8.31 -5.10
N ILE A 88 -20.29 8.83 -3.97
CA ILE A 88 -19.43 9.35 -2.90
C ILE A 88 -18.49 8.26 -2.37
N GLN A 89 -19.00 7.04 -2.18
CA GLN A 89 -18.19 5.89 -1.77
C GLN A 89 -17.16 5.51 -2.85
N ALA A 90 -17.58 5.44 -4.12
CA ALA A 90 -16.70 5.15 -5.25
C ALA A 90 -15.58 6.18 -5.39
N ASP A 91 -15.91 7.46 -5.31
CA ASP A 91 -14.97 8.58 -5.38
C ASP A 91 -14.04 8.61 -4.16
N SER A 92 -14.45 8.04 -3.02
CA SER A 92 -13.64 7.98 -1.79
C SER A 92 -12.63 6.83 -1.79
N ASN A 93 -12.89 5.76 -2.56
CA ASN A 93 -12.06 4.56 -2.58
C ASN A 93 -10.58 4.79 -2.92
N PRO A 94 -10.19 5.66 -3.89
CA PRO A 94 -8.79 5.95 -4.15
C PRO A 94 -8.07 6.49 -2.91
N TYR A 95 -8.71 7.39 -2.15
CA TYR A 95 -8.13 7.99 -0.95
C TYR A 95 -7.97 6.97 0.17
N ILE A 96 -8.99 6.15 0.40
CA ILE A 96 -8.95 5.06 1.38
C ILE A 96 -7.80 4.11 1.03
N ARG A 97 -7.66 3.72 -0.24
CA ARG A 97 -6.57 2.82 -0.69
C ARG A 97 -5.19 3.43 -0.48
N THR A 98 -5.01 4.71 -0.81
CA THR A 98 -3.74 5.41 -0.57
C THR A 98 -3.42 5.45 0.92
N LEU A 99 -4.42 5.69 1.77
CA LEU A 99 -4.26 5.71 3.22
C LEU A 99 -3.91 4.33 3.79
N LEU A 100 -4.61 3.28 3.39
CA LEU A 100 -4.30 1.91 3.82
C LEU A 100 -2.91 1.45 3.33
N SER A 101 -2.52 1.86 2.12
CA SER A 101 -1.17 1.62 1.60
C SER A 101 -0.13 2.35 2.44
N ALA A 102 -0.34 3.63 2.73
CA ALA A 102 0.55 4.41 3.59
C ALA A 102 0.66 3.81 4.99
N LEU A 103 -0.44 3.28 5.52
CA LEU A 103 -0.47 2.59 6.81
C LEU A 103 0.38 1.31 6.78
N ALA A 104 0.21 0.49 5.74
CA ALA A 104 1.02 -0.71 5.52
C ALA A 104 2.53 -0.42 5.34
N LEU A 105 2.89 0.75 4.80
CA LEU A 105 4.28 1.20 4.78
C LEU A 105 4.75 1.71 6.16
N SER A 106 3.87 2.33 6.94
CA SER A 106 4.25 2.96 8.21
C SER A 106 4.47 1.98 9.36
N LYS A 107 3.76 0.85 9.37
CA LYS A 107 3.87 -0.18 10.41
C LYS A 107 4.16 -1.53 9.76
N GLU A 108 5.35 -2.06 10.02
CA GLU A 108 5.65 -3.46 9.66
C GLU A 108 4.68 -4.40 10.38
N GLY A 109 4.29 -5.47 9.71
CA GLY A 109 3.47 -6.51 10.32
C GLY A 109 1.98 -6.19 10.39
N ILE A 110 1.47 -5.18 9.66
CA ILE A 110 0.03 -5.12 9.39
C ILE A 110 -0.32 -6.31 8.49
N LEU A 111 -1.03 -7.26 9.06
CA LEU A 111 -1.38 -8.51 8.37
C LEU A 111 -2.72 -8.41 7.65
N ARG A 112 -3.60 -7.58 8.19
CA ARG A 112 -5.04 -7.71 8.05
C ARG A 112 -5.72 -6.37 8.28
N ILE A 113 -6.64 -6.02 7.39
CA ILE A 113 -7.44 -4.80 7.41
C ILE A 113 -8.87 -5.19 7.07
N GLN A 114 -9.74 -5.07 8.06
CA GLN A 114 -11.16 -5.27 7.90
C GLN A 114 -11.88 -3.92 7.90
N LYS A 115 -12.88 -3.79 7.02
CA LYS A 115 -13.79 -2.67 7.01
C LYS A 115 -14.89 -2.93 8.04
N ILE A 116 -14.90 -2.15 9.11
CA ILE A 116 -15.88 -2.29 10.20
C ILE A 116 -17.18 -1.56 9.86
N HIS A 117 -17.06 -0.38 9.25
CA HIS A 117 -18.21 0.48 8.94
C HIS A 117 -17.95 1.37 7.72
N ASP A 118 -19.03 1.77 7.04
CA ASP A 118 -19.03 2.76 5.97
C ASP A 118 -20.42 3.35 5.79
N SER A 119 -20.54 4.61 6.17
CA SER A 119 -21.75 5.42 6.10
C SER A 119 -21.49 6.66 5.27
N VAL A 120 -22.55 7.14 4.62
CA VAL A 120 -22.60 8.48 4.03
C VAL A 120 -23.75 9.19 4.72
N VAL A 121 -23.46 10.36 5.27
CA VAL A 121 -24.41 11.20 5.98
C VAL A 121 -24.55 12.51 5.22
N PHE A 122 -25.78 12.95 5.02
CA PHE A 122 -26.07 14.22 4.37
C PHE A 122 -26.54 15.24 5.40
N ILE A 123 -26.15 16.50 5.22
CA ILE A 123 -26.46 17.57 6.15
C ILE A 123 -27.00 18.72 5.32
N ARG A 124 -28.20 19.19 5.68
CA ARG A 124 -28.83 20.33 5.03
C ARG A 124 -28.27 21.64 5.60
N ASP A 125 -28.49 22.72 4.86
CA ASP A 125 -28.11 24.08 5.28
C ASP A 125 -28.74 24.49 6.63
N ASP A 126 -29.86 23.87 7.02
CA ASP A 126 -30.53 24.08 8.31
C ASP A 126 -29.92 23.26 9.47
N GLY A 127 -28.81 22.55 9.21
CA GLY A 127 -28.07 21.75 10.17
C GLY A 127 -28.67 20.38 10.48
N ARG A 128 -29.81 20.01 9.86
CA ARG A 128 -30.44 18.71 10.08
C ARG A 128 -29.71 17.61 9.32
N ILE A 129 -29.56 16.47 9.99
CA ILE A 129 -29.00 15.26 9.40
C ILE A 129 -30.06 14.56 8.57
N VAL A 130 -29.68 14.12 7.39
CA VAL A 130 -30.52 13.31 6.51
C VAL A 130 -29.95 11.90 6.42
N TYR A 131 -30.74 10.94 6.87
CA TYR A 131 -30.47 9.50 6.77
C TYR A 131 -31.24 8.92 5.59
N PRO A 132 -30.57 8.66 4.46
CA PRO A 132 -31.20 7.96 3.36
C PRO A 132 -31.36 6.47 3.71
N LEU A 133 -32.58 5.94 3.61
CA LEU A 133 -32.85 4.52 3.86
C LEU A 133 -32.48 3.67 2.64
N PHE A 134 -31.61 2.68 2.86
CA PHE A 134 -31.27 1.67 1.86
C PHE A 134 -31.32 0.26 2.47
N PRO A 135 -31.93 -0.72 1.80
CA PRO A 135 -31.82 -2.11 2.21
C PRO A 135 -30.42 -2.63 1.88
N LYS A 136 -29.56 -2.79 2.89
CA LYS A 136 -28.31 -3.58 2.79
C LYS A 136 -28.48 -4.88 3.58
N VAL A 137 -28.28 -6.01 2.91
CA VAL A 137 -28.19 -7.35 3.52
C VAL A 137 -26.71 -7.68 3.66
N GLY A 138 -26.22 -7.89 4.88
CA GLY A 138 -24.81 -8.20 5.12
C GLY A 138 -24.53 -8.65 6.56
N VAL A 139 -23.63 -9.64 6.68
CA VAL A 139 -23.31 -10.40 7.90
C VAL A 139 -22.25 -9.67 8.73
N ALA A 140 -22.45 -9.62 10.05
CA ALA A 140 -21.46 -9.12 11.01
C ALA A 140 -20.39 -10.19 11.30
N THR A 141 -19.11 -9.83 11.20
CA THR A 141 -17.97 -10.65 11.63
C THR A 141 -16.98 -9.78 12.39
N ALA A 142 -16.49 -10.27 13.53
CA ALA A 142 -15.73 -9.51 14.53
C ALA A 142 -14.38 -10.14 14.82
N PHE A 143 -13.24 -9.41 14.76
CA PHE A 143 -11.94 -9.80 15.34
C PHE A 143 -10.98 -8.59 15.58
N ILE A 144 -9.88 -8.87 16.29
CA ILE A 144 -8.99 -8.03 17.12
C ILE A 144 -7.84 -7.38 16.32
N SER A 145 -7.47 -6.12 16.64
CA SER A 145 -6.27 -5.48 16.09
C SER A 145 -5.63 -4.46 17.05
N ASP A 146 -4.35 -4.14 16.81
CA ASP A 146 -3.36 -3.60 17.74
C ASP A 146 -3.22 -2.06 17.71
N ARG A 147 -2.73 -1.44 18.79
CA ARG A 147 -2.62 0.04 18.93
C ARG A 147 -1.74 0.63 17.82
N ILE A 148 -2.18 1.70 17.17
CA ILE A 148 -1.30 2.60 16.41
C ILE A 148 -0.72 3.59 17.49
N ASN A 149 0.46 4.18 17.34
CA ASN A 149 0.99 5.16 18.31
C ASN A 149 0.97 6.56 17.67
N GLU A 150 0.99 7.65 18.44
CA GLU A 150 1.18 9.01 17.88
C GLU A 150 2.45 9.08 17.02
N GLU A 151 3.47 8.28 17.38
CA GLU A 151 4.70 8.09 16.61
C GLU A 151 4.47 7.55 15.18
N LEU A 152 3.37 6.84 14.93
CA LEU A 152 3.02 6.30 13.61
C LEU A 152 2.23 7.28 12.73
N ILE A 153 1.65 8.34 13.31
CA ILE A 153 0.86 9.33 12.57
C ILE A 153 1.75 10.09 11.58
N LYS A 154 2.92 10.55 12.03
CA LYS A 154 3.82 11.35 11.20
C LYS A 154 4.37 10.56 9.99
N PRO A 155 4.89 9.32 10.15
CA PRO A 155 5.23 8.45 9.02
C PRO A 155 4.04 8.19 8.07
N LEU A 156 2.84 7.93 8.63
CA LEU A 156 1.62 7.70 7.85
C LEU A 156 1.29 8.87 6.93
N LEU A 157 1.29 10.09 7.47
CA LEU A 157 0.99 11.29 6.70
C LEU A 157 2.03 11.55 5.61
N ASN A 158 3.32 11.33 5.92
CA ASN A 158 4.39 11.44 4.93
C ASN A 158 4.19 10.44 3.78
N TRP A 159 3.95 9.17 4.08
CA TRP A 159 3.70 8.16 3.04
C TRP A 159 2.43 8.42 2.25
N TYR A 160 1.36 8.90 2.91
CA TYR A 160 0.13 9.29 2.24
C TYR A 160 0.38 10.41 1.22
N GLU A 161 1.13 11.45 1.61
CA GLU A 161 1.46 12.55 0.71
C GLU A 161 2.26 12.06 -0.50
N ILE A 162 3.28 11.22 -0.28
CA ILE A 162 4.10 10.65 -1.36
C ILE A 162 3.23 9.84 -2.32
N LEU A 163 2.46 8.87 -1.80
CA LEU A 163 1.63 7.98 -2.60
C LEU A 163 0.48 8.71 -3.30
N SER A 164 -0.05 9.80 -2.71
CA SER A 164 -1.11 10.60 -3.34
C SER A 164 -0.64 11.33 -4.60
N LYS A 165 0.66 11.65 -4.67
CA LYS A 165 1.29 12.32 -5.82
C LYS A 165 1.82 11.31 -6.85
N ASP A 166 2.15 10.10 -6.41
CA ASP A 166 2.71 9.04 -7.25
C ASP A 166 1.60 8.18 -7.88
N LYS A 167 1.35 8.40 -9.17
CA LYS A 167 0.41 7.57 -9.95
C LYS A 167 1.08 6.33 -10.54
N GLU A 168 2.41 6.25 -10.51
CA GLU A 168 3.14 5.14 -11.12
C GLU A 168 2.84 3.84 -10.39
N PHE A 169 2.80 3.85 -9.05
CA PHE A 169 2.58 2.64 -8.26
C PHE A 169 1.13 2.41 -7.82
N GLU A 170 0.16 3.21 -8.28
CA GLU A 170 -1.26 3.12 -7.88
C GLU A 170 -1.82 1.69 -7.99
N ARG A 171 -1.58 1.02 -9.13
CA ARG A 171 -2.05 -0.37 -9.34
C ARG A 171 -1.42 -1.34 -8.35
N ALA A 172 -0.14 -1.16 -8.03
CA ALA A 172 0.58 -2.03 -7.10
C ALA A 172 0.08 -1.81 -5.66
N SER A 173 -0.10 -0.56 -5.25
CA SER A 173 -0.70 -0.17 -3.97
C SER A 173 -2.11 -0.73 -3.81
N ARG A 174 -2.95 -0.67 -4.85
CA ARG A 174 -4.28 -1.30 -4.85
C ARG A 174 -4.23 -2.80 -4.59
N LEU A 175 -3.27 -3.49 -5.20
CA LEU A 175 -3.10 -4.94 -5.02
C LEU A 175 -2.55 -5.29 -3.63
N LEU A 176 -1.66 -4.45 -3.07
CA LEU A 176 -1.24 -4.56 -1.67
C LEU A 176 -2.46 -4.47 -0.74
N VAL A 177 -3.28 -3.41 -0.88
CA VAL A 177 -4.49 -3.25 -0.04
C VAL A 177 -5.44 -4.45 -0.20
N SER A 178 -5.63 -4.95 -1.43
CA SER A 178 -6.40 -6.16 -1.65
C SER A 178 -5.84 -7.36 -0.88
N SER A 179 -4.51 -7.52 -0.82
CA SER A 179 -3.89 -8.62 -0.08
C SER A 179 -4.06 -8.55 1.43
N LEU A 180 -4.41 -7.36 1.95
CA LEU A 180 -4.61 -7.11 3.38
C LEU A 180 -6.06 -7.31 3.81
N HIS A 181 -7.01 -7.47 2.88
CA HIS A 181 -8.41 -7.67 3.25
C HIS A 181 -8.69 -9.07 3.79
N ASP A 182 -9.36 -9.13 4.94
CA ASP A 182 -9.68 -10.38 5.65
C ASP A 182 -10.72 -11.25 4.96
N GLU A 183 -11.49 -10.66 4.03
CA GLU A 183 -12.46 -11.37 3.20
C GLU A 183 -11.79 -12.28 2.16
N ASN A 184 -10.48 -12.10 1.92
CA ASN A 184 -9.75 -12.92 0.96
C ASN A 184 -9.21 -14.20 1.62
N ASP A 185 -9.38 -15.32 0.93
CA ASP A 185 -8.63 -16.55 1.21
C ASP A 185 -7.12 -16.31 1.03
N LYS A 186 -6.30 -17.21 1.61
CA LYS A 186 -4.84 -17.06 1.60
C LYS A 186 -4.27 -17.04 0.17
N SER A 187 -4.87 -17.79 -0.74
CA SER A 187 -4.47 -17.88 -2.15
C SER A 187 -4.66 -16.55 -2.88
N ARG A 188 -5.82 -15.90 -2.73
CA ARG A 188 -6.12 -14.57 -3.27
C ARG A 188 -5.22 -13.51 -2.68
N SER A 189 -5.02 -13.54 -1.35
CA SER A 189 -4.12 -12.59 -0.68
C SER A 189 -2.68 -12.76 -1.15
N PHE A 190 -2.22 -14.00 -1.31
CA PHE A 190 -0.90 -14.31 -1.86
C PHE A 190 -0.73 -13.78 -3.28
N LEU A 191 -1.67 -14.09 -4.20
CA LEU A 191 -1.59 -13.66 -5.59
C LEU A 191 -1.69 -12.13 -5.72
N ALA A 192 -2.51 -11.48 -4.90
CA ALA A 192 -2.59 -10.02 -4.87
C ALA A 192 -1.25 -9.40 -4.42
N ALA A 193 -0.66 -9.89 -3.32
CA ALA A 193 0.64 -9.42 -2.84
C ALA A 193 1.76 -9.69 -3.86
N TRP A 194 1.77 -10.88 -4.47
CA TRP A 194 2.75 -11.26 -5.49
C TRP A 194 2.67 -10.35 -6.71
N ASN A 195 1.45 -10.13 -7.22
CA ASN A 195 1.24 -9.25 -8.38
C ASN A 195 1.64 -7.80 -8.07
N ALA A 196 1.42 -7.33 -6.84
CA ALA A 196 1.92 -6.01 -6.40
C ALA A 196 3.45 -5.94 -6.49
N LEU A 197 4.15 -6.94 -5.93
CA LEU A 197 5.61 -7.04 -5.97
C LEU A 197 6.16 -7.16 -7.40
N GLU A 198 5.53 -7.98 -8.24
CA GLU A 198 5.92 -8.14 -9.63
C GLU A 198 5.77 -6.84 -10.43
N ILE A 199 4.71 -6.07 -10.19
CA ILE A 199 4.53 -4.74 -10.80
C ILE A 199 5.61 -3.77 -10.31
N LEU A 200 5.89 -3.73 -9.01
CA LEU A 200 6.95 -2.88 -8.45
C LEU A 200 8.30 -3.18 -9.10
N VAL A 201 8.67 -4.46 -9.19
CA VAL A 201 9.92 -4.91 -9.81
C VAL A 201 9.98 -4.48 -11.28
N ASN A 202 8.92 -4.75 -12.05
CA ASN A 202 8.94 -4.44 -13.47
C ASN A 202 8.97 -2.93 -13.76
N LYS A 203 8.23 -2.12 -12.99
CA LYS A 203 8.20 -0.66 -13.19
C LYS A 203 9.51 0.01 -12.80
N SER A 204 10.09 -0.38 -11.66
CA SER A 204 11.31 0.24 -11.17
C SER A 204 12.59 -0.26 -11.87
N PHE A 205 12.53 -1.40 -12.57
CA PHE A 205 13.71 -2.04 -13.15
C PHE A 205 14.51 -1.15 -14.11
N GLU A 206 13.88 -0.43 -15.03
CA GLU A 206 14.60 0.38 -16.04
C GLU A 206 15.46 1.48 -15.40
N PHE A 207 14.94 2.09 -14.32
CA PHE A 207 15.67 3.06 -13.52
C PHE A 207 16.92 2.43 -12.90
N TYR A 208 16.76 1.27 -12.24
CA TYR A 208 17.88 0.61 -11.56
C TYR A 208 18.87 -0.04 -12.52
N GLU A 209 18.42 -0.57 -13.66
CA GLU A 209 19.30 -1.06 -14.72
C GLU A 209 20.19 0.07 -15.23
N SER A 210 19.59 1.23 -15.53
CA SER A 210 20.34 2.40 -15.99
C SER A 210 21.31 2.89 -14.93
N TYR A 211 20.86 2.98 -13.67
CA TYR A 211 21.70 3.35 -12.54
C TYR A 211 22.90 2.39 -12.40
N PHE A 212 22.67 1.09 -12.42
CA PHE A 212 23.69 0.06 -12.29
C PHE A 212 24.81 0.19 -13.34
N PHE A 213 24.44 0.29 -14.62
CA PHE A 213 25.45 0.40 -15.68
C PHE A 213 26.20 1.75 -15.65
N GLN A 214 25.56 2.83 -15.20
CA GLN A 214 26.25 4.10 -14.96
C GLN A 214 27.27 4.01 -13.83
N GLU A 215 26.93 3.33 -12.73
CA GLU A 215 27.85 3.12 -11.61
C GLU A 215 29.08 2.28 -12.02
N ILE A 216 28.89 1.25 -12.84
CA ILE A 216 30.00 0.47 -13.42
C ILE A 216 30.91 1.36 -14.28
N GLU A 217 30.33 2.19 -15.15
CA GLU A 217 31.11 3.04 -16.05
C GLU A 217 31.96 4.05 -15.28
N LYS A 218 31.36 4.67 -14.24
CA LYS A 218 31.95 5.76 -13.46
C LYS A 218 32.84 5.31 -12.30
N ASN A 219 32.77 4.04 -11.87
CA ASN A 219 33.59 3.46 -10.80
C ASN A 219 33.37 4.10 -9.41
N TYR A 220 32.13 4.49 -9.08
CA TYR A 220 31.84 5.14 -7.80
C TYR A 220 31.68 4.16 -6.62
N LEU A 221 31.54 2.85 -6.87
CA LEU A 221 31.28 1.84 -5.84
C LEU A 221 32.27 0.64 -5.88
N PRO A 222 33.59 0.86 -5.76
CA PRO A 222 34.60 -0.20 -5.89
C PRO A 222 34.46 -1.34 -4.87
N ASN A 223 33.89 -1.07 -3.69
CA ASN A 223 33.74 -2.06 -2.61
C ASN A 223 32.40 -2.81 -2.66
N VAL A 224 31.36 -2.25 -3.29
CA VAL A 224 30.01 -2.84 -3.36
C VAL A 224 29.84 -3.64 -4.65
N LEU A 225 30.51 -3.23 -5.73
CA LEU A 225 30.40 -3.85 -7.04
C LEU A 225 30.80 -5.34 -7.08
N PRO A 226 31.87 -5.82 -6.40
CA PRO A 226 32.19 -7.26 -6.36
C PRO A 226 31.07 -8.09 -5.73
N GLN A 227 30.56 -7.67 -4.57
CA GLN A 227 29.49 -8.37 -3.86
C GLN A 227 28.17 -8.36 -4.64
N PHE A 228 27.88 -7.24 -5.31
CA PHE A 228 26.74 -7.08 -6.20
C PHE A 228 26.81 -8.04 -7.40
N ILE A 229 27.98 -8.14 -8.04
CA ILE A 229 28.24 -9.07 -9.15
C ILE A 229 28.16 -10.52 -8.66
N ASP A 230 28.66 -10.83 -7.47
CA ASP A 230 28.57 -12.17 -6.91
C ASP A 230 27.13 -12.58 -6.60
N LEU A 231 26.29 -11.68 -6.07
CA LEU A 231 24.87 -11.97 -5.91
C LEU A 231 24.22 -12.26 -7.26
N ILE A 232 24.44 -11.41 -8.26
CA ILE A 232 23.91 -11.62 -9.62
C ILE A 232 24.39 -12.95 -10.21
N ARG A 233 25.68 -13.28 -10.10
CA ARG A 233 26.24 -14.56 -10.56
C ARG A 233 25.59 -15.73 -9.84
N ASN A 234 25.37 -15.63 -8.54
CA ASN A 234 24.71 -16.68 -7.76
C ASN A 234 23.25 -16.90 -8.19
N VAL A 235 22.54 -15.81 -8.51
CA VAL A 235 21.18 -15.82 -9.06
C VAL A 235 21.15 -16.49 -10.44
N THR A 236 22.13 -16.19 -11.29
CA THR A 236 22.14 -16.63 -12.70
C THR A 236 22.64 -18.06 -12.86
N LYS A 237 23.65 -18.48 -12.08
CA LYS A 237 24.16 -19.86 -12.07
C LYS A 237 23.09 -20.89 -11.70
N LYS A 238 22.19 -20.57 -10.76
CA LYS A 238 21.08 -21.46 -10.38
C LYS A 238 20.01 -21.62 -11.46
N SER A 239 19.91 -20.68 -12.40
CA SER A 239 18.89 -20.70 -13.46
C SER A 239 19.24 -21.58 -14.68
N ASN A 240 20.49 -22.07 -14.74
CA ASN A 240 21.01 -23.18 -15.56
C ASN A 240 20.57 -23.27 -17.05
N LYS A 241 20.18 -22.17 -17.70
CA LYS A 241 19.77 -22.17 -19.12
C LYS A 241 20.43 -21.14 -20.02
N GLU A 242 21.11 -20.11 -19.49
CA GLU A 242 21.74 -19.10 -20.33
C GLU A 242 23.15 -18.76 -19.81
N ASN A 243 24.16 -18.91 -20.67
CA ASN A 243 25.49 -18.34 -20.46
C ASN A 243 25.37 -16.82 -20.53
N TYR A 244 25.18 -16.17 -19.39
CA TYR A 244 25.06 -14.73 -19.38
C TYR A 244 26.41 -14.08 -19.72
N PRO A 245 26.43 -12.93 -20.43
CA PRO A 245 27.67 -12.29 -20.86
C PRO A 245 28.62 -11.96 -19.69
N TRP A 246 28.10 -11.65 -18.49
CA TRP A 246 28.91 -11.37 -17.31
C TRP A 246 29.61 -12.61 -16.72
N ASP A 247 29.16 -13.83 -17.02
CA ASP A 247 29.80 -15.06 -16.57
C ASP A 247 31.13 -15.31 -17.30
N LYS A 248 31.33 -14.68 -18.46
CA LYS A 248 32.57 -14.73 -19.26
C LYS A 248 33.64 -13.74 -18.78
N HIS A 249 33.31 -12.89 -17.82
CA HIS A 249 34.16 -11.80 -17.39
C HIS A 249 34.43 -11.91 -15.89
N GLU A 250 35.51 -12.61 -15.55
CA GLU A 250 35.94 -12.80 -14.16
C GLU A 250 36.42 -11.50 -13.52
N ASN A 251 36.89 -10.54 -14.34
CA ASN A 251 37.50 -9.29 -13.88
C ASN A 251 36.58 -8.06 -14.09
N LEU A 252 36.39 -7.26 -13.04
CA LEU A 252 35.65 -5.99 -13.02
C LEU A 252 36.15 -4.99 -14.07
N PHE A 253 37.45 -5.00 -14.38
CA PHE A 253 38.03 -4.19 -15.45
C PHE A 253 37.42 -4.52 -16.82
N VAL A 254 37.22 -5.81 -17.10
CA VAL A 254 36.63 -6.28 -18.37
C VAL A 254 35.14 -5.96 -18.43
N LEU A 255 34.42 -6.12 -17.31
CA LEU A 255 33.02 -5.70 -17.21
C LEU A 255 32.86 -4.20 -17.47
N ARG A 256 33.80 -3.38 -16.98
CA ARG A 256 33.80 -1.93 -17.20
C ARG A 256 34.02 -1.55 -18.66
N GLN A 257 35.04 -2.11 -19.29
CA GLN A 257 35.33 -1.84 -20.71
C GLN A 257 34.19 -2.27 -21.64
N ASN A 258 33.48 -3.34 -21.27
CA ASN A 258 32.41 -3.92 -22.07
C ASN A 258 30.99 -3.54 -21.60
N CYS A 259 30.86 -2.63 -20.63
CA CYS A 259 29.59 -2.29 -19.97
C CYS A 259 28.45 -1.99 -20.96
N LYS A 260 28.75 -1.22 -22.01
CA LYS A 260 27.78 -0.88 -23.08
C LYS A 260 27.38 -2.10 -23.93
N SER A 261 28.34 -2.97 -24.27
CA SER A 261 28.06 -4.21 -25.01
C SER A 261 27.22 -5.16 -24.18
N ILE A 262 27.59 -5.37 -22.92
CA ILE A 262 26.88 -6.24 -21.97
C ILE A 262 25.44 -5.76 -21.80
N ARG A 263 25.23 -4.46 -21.57
CA ARG A 263 23.87 -3.88 -21.47
C ARG A 263 23.04 -4.15 -22.72
N SER A 264 23.62 -3.97 -23.90
CA SER A 264 22.94 -4.22 -25.18
C SER A 264 22.56 -5.69 -25.34
N GLU A 265 23.48 -6.62 -25.05
CA GLU A 265 23.26 -8.06 -25.13
C GLU A 265 22.21 -8.58 -24.15
N MET A 266 22.04 -7.87 -23.03
CA MET A 266 21.13 -8.22 -21.94
C MET A 266 19.73 -7.66 -22.09
N LYS A 267 19.54 -6.71 -23.01
CA LYS A 267 18.25 -6.11 -23.29
C LYS A 267 17.23 -7.19 -23.67
N GLY A 268 16.15 -7.29 -22.88
CA GLY A 268 15.08 -8.27 -23.08
C GLY A 268 15.33 -9.66 -22.50
N LYS A 269 16.50 -9.94 -21.91
CA LYS A 269 16.84 -11.26 -21.31
C LYS A 269 16.67 -11.31 -19.79
N TYR A 270 16.27 -10.20 -19.18
CA TYR A 270 16.10 -10.11 -17.73
C TYR A 270 14.83 -10.84 -17.28
N ASN A 271 15.00 -12.01 -16.67
CA ASN A 271 13.91 -12.67 -15.96
C ASN A 271 13.59 -11.93 -14.64
N LEU A 272 12.43 -12.22 -14.06
CA LEU A 272 11.95 -11.50 -12.86
C LEU A 272 12.90 -11.64 -11.66
N SER A 273 13.51 -12.82 -11.47
CA SER A 273 14.47 -13.08 -10.40
C SER A 273 15.71 -12.20 -10.52
N PHE A 274 16.22 -12.02 -11.75
CA PHE A 274 17.33 -11.12 -12.02
C PHE A 274 16.94 -9.67 -11.74
N LYS A 275 15.77 -9.23 -12.24
CA LYS A 275 15.29 -7.85 -12.01
C LYS A 275 15.21 -7.55 -10.52
N PHE A 276 14.61 -8.45 -9.74
CA PHE A 276 14.52 -8.30 -8.30
C PHE A 276 15.90 -8.27 -7.64
N ALA A 277 16.82 -9.17 -7.99
CA ALA A 277 18.17 -9.19 -7.42
C ALA A 277 18.94 -7.88 -7.67
N LEU A 278 18.81 -7.31 -8.88
CA LEU A 278 19.43 -6.05 -9.25
C LEU A 278 18.87 -4.89 -8.41
N ILE A 279 17.54 -4.81 -8.29
CA ILE A 279 16.85 -3.79 -7.47
C ILE A 279 17.24 -3.94 -6.00
N ALA A 280 17.19 -5.16 -5.48
CA ALA A 280 17.49 -5.49 -4.09
C ALA A 280 18.89 -5.03 -3.69
N SER A 281 19.87 -5.36 -4.52
CA SER A 281 21.27 -5.00 -4.32
C SER A 281 21.52 -3.50 -4.48
N SER A 282 20.75 -2.82 -5.33
CA SER A 282 20.88 -1.37 -5.55
C SER A 282 20.31 -0.55 -4.39
N LEU A 283 19.31 -1.10 -3.68
CA LEU A 283 18.56 -0.39 -2.65
C LEU A 283 18.96 -0.75 -1.22
N SER A 284 19.36 -2.00 -0.95
CA SER A 284 19.81 -2.45 0.37
C SER A 284 20.72 -3.67 0.22
N TRP A 285 21.97 -3.42 -0.12
CA TRP A 285 22.95 -4.47 -0.41
C TRP A 285 23.19 -5.39 0.79
N GLU A 286 23.13 -4.88 2.02
CA GLU A 286 23.37 -5.64 3.25
C GLU A 286 22.35 -6.77 3.45
N THR A 287 21.12 -6.55 2.99
CA THR A 287 19.98 -7.47 3.17
C THR A 287 19.48 -8.06 1.86
N ALA A 288 20.18 -7.77 0.74
CA ALA A 288 19.76 -8.17 -0.60
C ALA A 288 19.73 -9.69 -0.77
N GLU A 289 20.70 -10.41 -0.22
CA GLU A 289 20.75 -11.87 -0.32
C GLU A 289 19.59 -12.55 0.42
N GLU A 290 19.30 -12.10 1.64
CA GLU A 290 18.17 -12.60 2.43
C GLU A 290 16.84 -12.31 1.72
N SER A 291 16.66 -11.06 1.27
CA SER A 291 15.45 -10.64 0.56
C SER A 291 15.27 -11.40 -0.76
N TYR A 292 16.37 -11.73 -1.45
CA TYR A 292 16.37 -12.57 -2.65
C TYR A 292 15.97 -14.02 -2.35
N LYS A 293 16.44 -14.60 -1.23
CA LYS A 293 16.02 -15.95 -0.80
C LYS A 293 14.52 -16.00 -0.54
N GLU A 294 14.00 -15.02 0.20
CA GLU A 294 12.56 -14.86 0.46
C GLU A 294 11.76 -14.70 -0.84
N PHE A 295 12.24 -13.85 -1.76
CA PHE A 295 11.64 -13.66 -3.07
C PHE A 295 11.56 -14.97 -3.88
N MET A 296 12.64 -15.75 -3.90
CA MET A 296 12.70 -17.01 -4.65
C MET A 296 11.78 -18.07 -4.06
N GLN A 297 11.65 -18.14 -2.74
CA GLN A 297 10.67 -19.01 -2.08
C GLN A 297 9.25 -18.66 -2.52
N ALA A 298 8.88 -17.38 -2.43
CA ALA A 298 7.57 -16.92 -2.87
C ALA A 298 7.33 -17.16 -4.38
N LYS A 299 8.34 -16.95 -5.23
CA LYS A 299 8.25 -17.21 -6.66
C LYS A 299 7.93 -18.68 -6.95
N ASN A 300 8.59 -19.60 -6.25
CA ASN A 300 8.38 -21.03 -6.44
C ASN A 300 6.95 -21.43 -6.08
N GLU A 301 6.40 -20.90 -4.98
CA GLU A 301 4.98 -21.14 -4.62
C GLU A 301 4.03 -20.59 -5.68
N ARG A 302 4.29 -19.39 -6.21
CA ARG A 302 3.50 -18.82 -7.30
C ARG A 302 3.57 -19.67 -8.57
N ASP A 303 4.75 -20.15 -8.94
CA ASP A 303 4.91 -20.99 -10.12
C ASP A 303 4.21 -22.35 -9.92
N ASN A 304 4.28 -22.93 -8.72
CA ASN A 304 3.53 -24.14 -8.39
C ASN A 304 2.00 -23.92 -8.53
N LEU A 305 1.47 -22.79 -8.03
CA LEU A 305 0.06 -22.42 -8.19
C LEU A 305 -0.33 -22.30 -9.66
N ALA A 306 0.50 -21.59 -10.44
CA ALA A 306 0.25 -21.38 -11.87
C ALA A 306 0.29 -22.68 -12.68
N HIS A 307 1.05 -23.68 -12.21
CA HIS A 307 1.12 -25.01 -12.80
C HIS A 307 0.05 -25.98 -12.28
N GLY A 308 -0.87 -25.53 -11.42
CA GLY A 308 -1.96 -26.35 -10.88
C GLY A 308 -1.50 -27.47 -9.97
N LYS A 309 -0.35 -27.32 -9.30
CA LYS A 309 0.12 -28.29 -8.31
C LYS A 309 -0.66 -28.12 -7.01
N ASP A 310 -0.83 -29.22 -6.29
CA ASP A 310 -1.41 -29.20 -4.95
C ASP A 310 -0.51 -28.39 -4.00
N ILE A 311 -1.10 -27.37 -3.37
CA ILE A 311 -0.41 -26.47 -2.45
C ILE A 311 -1.21 -26.41 -1.16
N VAL A 312 -0.49 -26.45 -0.05
CA VAL A 312 -1.06 -26.21 1.27
C VAL A 312 -1.25 -24.71 1.42
N GLU A 313 -2.49 -24.24 1.32
CA GLU A 313 -2.82 -22.80 1.41
C GLU A 313 -2.28 -22.18 2.70
N GLU A 314 -2.22 -22.95 3.78
CA GLU A 314 -1.69 -22.48 5.06
C GLU A 314 -0.21 -22.09 5.01
N GLY A 315 0.56 -22.69 4.10
CA GLY A 315 1.99 -22.46 3.92
C GLY A 315 2.35 -21.30 3.00
N LEU A 316 1.36 -20.65 2.35
CA LEU A 316 1.64 -19.57 1.41
C LEU A 316 2.32 -18.37 2.12
N PRO A 317 3.44 -17.84 1.57
CA PRO A 317 4.26 -16.82 2.24
C PRO A 317 3.69 -15.40 2.04
N VAL A 318 2.39 -15.20 2.28
CA VAL A 318 1.68 -13.92 2.08
C VAL A 318 2.41 -12.77 2.79
N LYS A 319 2.73 -12.95 4.07
CA LYS A 319 3.39 -11.94 4.91
C LYS A 319 4.76 -11.56 4.38
N THR A 320 5.53 -12.56 3.93
CA THR A 320 6.85 -12.36 3.35
C THR A 320 6.77 -11.51 2.10
N VAL A 321 5.81 -11.80 1.21
CA VAL A 321 5.63 -11.02 -0.02
C VAL A 321 5.18 -9.58 0.27
N GLN A 322 4.25 -9.39 1.21
CA GLN A 322 3.83 -8.06 1.66
C GLN A 322 5.00 -7.26 2.24
N LYS A 323 5.83 -7.88 3.09
CA LYS A 323 7.04 -7.27 3.67
C LYS A 323 8.03 -6.85 2.60
N LEU A 324 8.32 -7.74 1.63
CA LEU A 324 9.20 -7.44 0.49
C LEU A 324 8.66 -6.26 -0.33
N PHE A 325 7.36 -6.26 -0.63
CA PHE A 325 6.72 -5.15 -1.34
C PHE A 325 6.88 -3.82 -0.60
N CYS A 326 6.48 -3.78 0.68
CA CYS A 326 6.56 -2.55 1.49
C CYS A 326 7.99 -2.04 1.56
N LYS A 327 8.95 -2.90 1.92
CA LYS A 327 10.37 -2.54 2.03
C LYS A 327 10.90 -1.92 0.74
N TYR A 328 10.72 -2.59 -0.40
CA TYR A 328 11.30 -2.12 -1.66
C TYR A 328 10.57 -0.93 -2.26
N LEU A 329 9.26 -0.79 -2.01
CA LEU A 329 8.54 0.43 -2.37
C LEU A 329 9.06 1.63 -1.56
N GLN A 330 9.24 1.49 -0.25
CA GLN A 330 9.77 2.56 0.59
C GLN A 330 11.17 2.98 0.16
N LEU A 331 12.08 2.01 -0.01
CA LEU A 331 13.45 2.28 -0.45
C LEU A 331 13.47 2.97 -1.82
N HIS A 332 12.62 2.54 -2.75
CA HIS A 332 12.52 3.16 -4.07
C HIS A 332 11.98 4.58 -4.02
N LEU A 333 10.90 4.83 -3.29
CA LEU A 333 10.32 6.17 -3.16
C LEU A 333 11.30 7.14 -2.47
N ASN A 334 11.97 6.71 -1.40
CA ASN A 334 13.02 7.49 -0.74
C ASN A 334 14.17 7.83 -1.71
N ARG A 335 14.58 6.87 -2.56
CA ARG A 335 15.60 7.08 -3.58
C ARG A 335 15.17 8.10 -4.64
N LEU A 336 13.91 8.07 -5.06
CA LEU A 336 13.37 9.05 -6.00
C LEU A 336 13.30 10.44 -5.38
N GLN A 337 12.93 10.56 -4.11
CA GLN A 337 12.95 11.84 -3.39
C GLN A 337 14.37 12.41 -3.27
N ALA A 338 15.36 11.57 -2.92
CA ALA A 338 16.75 12.00 -2.81
C ALA A 338 17.38 12.41 -4.16
N SER A 339 16.88 11.85 -5.27
CA SER A 339 17.36 12.14 -6.62
C SER A 339 16.73 13.39 -7.24
N ARG A 340 15.69 13.98 -6.65
CA ARG A 340 15.09 15.22 -7.16
C ARG A 340 15.99 16.41 -6.81
N PRO A 341 16.35 17.28 -7.78
CA PRO A 341 17.09 18.49 -7.47
C PRO A 341 16.27 19.36 -6.51
N LYS A 342 16.92 19.92 -5.48
CA LYS A 342 16.31 20.82 -4.48
C LYS A 342 15.84 22.17 -5.04
N GLU A 343 15.83 22.34 -6.35
CA GLU A 343 15.39 23.55 -7.04
C GLU A 343 13.91 23.43 -7.35
N LEU A 344 13.05 23.75 -6.37
CA LEU A 344 11.65 24.16 -6.54
C LEU A 344 10.93 24.45 -5.20
N GLU A 345 11.63 24.39 -4.07
CA GLU A 345 11.16 24.98 -2.82
C GLU A 345 11.81 26.37 -2.63
N SER A 346 11.36 27.33 -3.45
CA SER A 346 11.58 28.77 -3.25
C SER A 346 10.28 29.52 -3.43
#